data_AF-I4FUN7-F1
#
_entry.id   AF-I4FUN7-F1
#
_cell.length_a   1.000
_cell.length_b   1.000
_cell.length_c   1.000
_cell.angle_alpha   90.00
_cell.angle_beta   90.00
_cell.angle_gamma   90.00
#
_symmetry.space_group_name_H-M   'P 1'
#
loop_
_entity.id
_entity.type
_entity.pdbx_description
1 polymer ?
#
loop_
_entity_poly.entity_id
_entity_poly.type
_entity_poly.pdbx_seq_one_letter_code
_entity_poly.pdbx_strand_id
1 'polypeptide(L)'
;MLLSCATGSEQFLGSEAIATYATAKAVILPIPYEATTTYRKGCETGPAAVITASQQLEAYDEELKRETCLEVGIYTHDAIADTRQQPQLSAEEMLAVTTATVSRLIADDKFVLAVGGEHAITTGVVQAYRQALSEPFTVVQIDAHGDMRFEYEGSHHNHACVMRRVLEMGLPTLPVGIRAICREEAELIAKQQIPVIWDRDIARDAELCCFRQHNFQEPPTSITSPGETLSNTLQASGIRGSKSESLLLVATRTITATPVCCKFC
;
A
#
# COMPACT_ATOMS: atom_id res chain seq x y z
N MET A 1 -13.83 6.26 -37.06
CA MET A 1 -14.63 7.02 -36.07
C MET A 1 -13.85 7.01 -34.78
N LEU A 2 -13.19 8.13 -34.46
CA LEU A 2 -12.57 8.31 -33.15
C LEU A 2 -13.70 8.42 -32.14
N LEU A 3 -13.89 7.37 -31.35
CA LEU A 3 -14.77 7.40 -30.19
C LEU A 3 -14.18 8.45 -29.24
N SER A 4 -14.91 9.55 -29.10
CA SER A 4 -14.77 10.52 -28.03
C SER A 4 -14.84 9.76 -26.71
N CYS A 5 -13.68 9.47 -26.10
CA CYS A 5 -13.64 8.99 -24.73
C CYS A 5 -14.19 10.12 -23.86
N ALA A 6 -15.23 9.80 -23.11
CA ALA A 6 -15.77 10.67 -22.08
C ALA A 6 -14.64 11.13 -21.14
N THR A 7 -14.91 12.19 -20.40
CA THR A 7 -14.11 12.77 -19.31
C THR A 7 -13.87 11.77 -18.16
N GLY A 8 -13.20 10.65 -18.45
CA GLY A 8 -12.83 9.59 -17.52
C GLY A 8 -11.36 9.68 -17.15
N SER A 9 -11.03 9.17 -15.97
CA SER A 9 -9.64 8.99 -15.54
C SER A 9 -8.84 8.16 -16.55
N GLU A 10 -7.57 8.51 -16.73
CA GLU A 10 -6.65 7.79 -17.62
C GLU A 10 -6.46 6.34 -17.12
N GLN A 11 -6.48 5.35 -18.02
CA GLN A 11 -6.35 3.94 -17.67
C GLN A 11 -4.89 3.56 -17.40
N PHE A 12 -4.63 2.87 -16.29
CA PHE A 12 -3.34 2.28 -15.97
C PHE A 12 -2.97 1.18 -16.99
N LEU A 13 -1.73 1.21 -17.48
CA LEU A 13 -1.23 0.46 -18.66
C LEU A 13 -1.93 0.80 -19.98
N GLY A 14 -2.78 1.84 -20.03
CA GLY A 14 -3.39 2.31 -21.28
C GLY A 14 -4.09 1.19 -22.07
N SER A 15 -3.68 1.00 -23.33
CA SER A 15 -4.25 -0.02 -24.22
C SER A 15 -3.85 -1.47 -23.88
N GLU A 16 -2.81 -1.66 -23.06
CA GLU A 16 -2.30 -2.99 -22.69
C GLU A 16 -3.17 -3.68 -21.63
N ALA A 17 -4.06 -2.96 -20.94
CA ALA A 17 -4.90 -3.53 -19.88
C ALA A 17 -6.33 -2.98 -19.93
N ILE A 18 -7.06 -3.28 -21.00
CA ILE A 18 -8.44 -2.84 -21.17
C ILE A 18 -9.39 -3.83 -20.50
N ALA A 19 -9.93 -3.46 -19.34
CA ALA A 19 -11.00 -4.20 -18.69
C ALA A 19 -12.10 -3.25 -18.19
N THR A 20 -13.34 -3.74 -18.18
CA THR A 20 -14.46 -3.03 -17.52
C THR A 20 -14.43 -3.29 -16.02
N TYR A 21 -15.08 -2.45 -15.22
CA TYR A 21 -15.23 -2.68 -13.77
C TYR A 21 -15.81 -4.05 -13.45
N ALA A 22 -16.78 -4.54 -14.26
CA ALA A 22 -17.41 -5.84 -14.04
C ALA A 22 -16.44 -7.01 -14.25
N THR A 23 -15.51 -6.89 -15.19
CA THR A 23 -14.58 -7.96 -15.58
C THR A 23 -13.22 -7.89 -14.88
N ALA A 24 -12.82 -6.71 -14.43
CA ALA A 24 -11.55 -6.50 -13.75
C ALA A 24 -11.55 -7.10 -12.34
N LYS A 25 -10.49 -7.83 -11.98
CA LYS A 25 -10.29 -8.29 -10.60
C LYS A 25 -9.40 -7.34 -9.80
N ALA A 26 -8.54 -6.57 -10.47
CA ALA A 26 -7.70 -5.56 -9.84
C ALA A 26 -8.21 -4.15 -10.13
N VAL A 27 -8.17 -3.29 -9.12
CA VAL A 27 -8.56 -1.87 -9.21
C VAL A 27 -7.40 -0.98 -8.79
N ILE A 28 -6.98 -0.08 -9.67
CA ILE A 28 -6.09 1.03 -9.32
C ILE A 28 -6.95 2.15 -8.74
N LEU A 29 -6.71 2.54 -7.49
CA LEU A 29 -7.44 3.59 -6.79
C LEU A 29 -6.53 4.80 -6.54
N PRO A 30 -6.64 5.89 -7.31
CA PRO A 30 -5.86 7.10 -7.09
C PRO A 30 -6.38 7.87 -5.88
N ILE A 31 -5.49 8.23 -4.96
CA ILE A 31 -5.79 9.04 -3.76
C ILE A 31 -4.80 10.22 -3.71
N PRO A 32 -4.98 11.26 -4.56
CA PRO A 32 -4.11 12.44 -4.65
C PRO A 32 -4.34 13.39 -3.46
N TYR A 33 -4.05 12.89 -2.26
CA TYR A 33 -4.16 13.62 -1.01
C TYR A 33 -2.78 14.14 -0.58
N GLU A 34 -2.69 15.44 -0.34
CA GLU A 34 -1.54 16.12 0.28
C GLU A 34 -2.05 17.23 1.22
N ALA A 35 -1.98 16.99 2.52
CA ALA A 35 -2.38 17.98 3.52
C ALA A 35 -1.40 18.05 4.70
N THR A 36 -0.75 16.94 5.04
CA THR A 36 0.09 16.81 6.24
C THR A 36 1.58 16.79 5.93
N THR A 37 1.99 16.91 4.67
CA THR A 37 3.41 16.98 4.27
C THR A 37 4.10 18.21 4.86
N THR A 38 5.26 18.00 5.48
CA THR A 38 5.96 19.05 6.26
C THR A 38 7.20 19.66 5.62
N TYR A 39 7.75 19.04 4.56
CA TYR A 39 8.99 19.52 3.93
C TYR A 39 8.81 19.91 2.47
N ARG A 40 8.52 18.95 1.60
CA ARG A 40 8.25 19.18 0.19
C ARG A 40 6.80 18.80 -0.12
N LYS A 41 6.22 19.59 -1.02
CA LYS A 41 4.88 19.40 -1.58
C LYS A 41 4.96 18.82 -2.98
N GLY A 42 3.82 18.36 -3.50
CA GLY A 42 3.63 17.79 -4.83
C GLY A 42 3.26 16.31 -4.85
N CYS A 43 3.16 15.63 -3.71
CA CYS A 43 2.78 14.21 -3.68
C CYS A 43 1.35 13.97 -4.18
N GLU A 44 0.45 14.95 -4.07
CA GLU A 44 -0.89 14.92 -4.71
C GLU A 44 -0.85 14.75 -6.24
N THR A 45 0.28 15.03 -6.90
CA THR A 45 0.46 14.78 -8.34
C THR A 45 0.94 13.36 -8.66
N GLY A 46 1.41 12.63 -7.66
CA GLY A 46 1.98 11.29 -7.76
C GLY A 46 1.06 10.27 -8.44
N PRO A 47 -0.23 10.16 -8.08
CA PRO A 47 -1.12 9.18 -8.69
C PRO A 47 -1.28 9.37 -10.20
N ALA A 48 -1.43 10.62 -10.65
CA ALA A 48 -1.50 10.91 -12.09
C ALA A 48 -0.18 10.57 -12.79
N ALA A 49 0.96 10.94 -12.20
CA ALA A 49 2.27 10.64 -12.77
C ALA A 49 2.54 9.13 -12.92
N VAL A 50 2.12 8.31 -11.93
CA VAL A 50 2.23 6.84 -11.99
C VAL A 50 1.37 6.28 -13.12
N ILE A 51 0.12 6.74 -13.25
CA ILE A 51 -0.78 6.28 -14.31
C ILE A 51 -0.25 6.66 -15.68
N THR A 52 0.17 7.90 -15.88
CA THR A 52 0.74 8.35 -17.17
C THR A 52 2.02 7.56 -17.51
N ALA A 53 2.92 7.34 -16.54
CA ALA A 53 4.14 6.57 -16.77
C ALA A 53 3.88 5.10 -17.09
N SER A 54 2.82 4.51 -16.52
CA SER A 54 2.46 3.09 -16.73
C SER A 54 2.18 2.75 -18.19
N GLN A 55 1.78 3.73 -19.02
CA GLN A 55 1.54 3.51 -20.45
C GLN A 55 2.79 3.15 -21.26
N GLN A 56 3.97 3.23 -20.66
CA GLN A 56 5.24 2.86 -21.29
C GLN A 56 5.70 1.44 -20.90
N LEU A 57 4.85 0.68 -20.19
CA LEU A 57 5.11 -0.70 -19.80
C LEU A 57 4.44 -1.67 -20.78
N GLU A 58 5.09 -2.80 -21.03
CA GLU A 58 4.55 -3.90 -21.83
C GLU A 58 3.73 -4.86 -20.96
N ALA A 59 2.69 -5.49 -21.52
CA ALA A 59 1.84 -6.44 -20.79
C ALA A 59 2.54 -7.73 -20.36
N TYR A 60 3.55 -8.18 -21.13
CA TYR A 60 4.19 -9.46 -20.93
C TYR A 60 5.22 -9.43 -19.79
N ASP A 61 4.98 -10.22 -18.75
CA ASP A 61 5.92 -10.46 -17.66
C ASP A 61 6.85 -11.62 -18.01
N GLU A 62 8.16 -11.37 -18.07
CA GLU A 62 9.17 -12.37 -18.47
C GLU A 62 9.36 -13.46 -17.41
N GLU A 63 9.30 -13.10 -16.12
CA GLU A 63 9.52 -14.03 -15.02
C GLU A 63 8.35 -15.01 -14.90
N LEU A 64 7.13 -14.51 -15.01
CA LEU A 64 5.89 -15.29 -14.94
C LEU A 64 5.52 -15.93 -16.28
N LYS A 65 6.11 -15.45 -17.39
CA LYS A 65 5.82 -15.85 -18.77
C LYS A 65 4.33 -15.72 -19.13
N ARG A 66 3.71 -14.63 -18.67
CA ARG A 66 2.26 -14.38 -18.73
C ARG A 66 1.96 -12.91 -18.93
N GLU A 67 0.75 -12.63 -19.41
CA GLU A 67 0.22 -11.27 -19.53
C GLU A 67 -0.76 -11.02 -18.39
N THR A 68 -0.24 -10.97 -17.16
CA THR A 68 -1.05 -10.98 -15.93
C THR A 68 -2.08 -9.86 -15.90
N CYS A 69 -1.76 -8.67 -16.44
CA CYS A 69 -2.67 -7.53 -16.51
C CYS A 69 -3.91 -7.81 -17.39
N LEU A 70 -3.77 -8.61 -18.45
CA LEU A 70 -4.86 -9.04 -19.33
C LEU A 70 -5.69 -10.15 -18.69
N GLU A 71 -5.03 -11.12 -18.06
CA GLU A 71 -5.69 -12.29 -17.46
C GLU A 71 -6.50 -11.93 -16.21
N VAL A 72 -6.00 -11.00 -15.39
CA VAL A 72 -6.66 -10.52 -14.17
C VAL A 72 -7.66 -9.41 -14.48
N GLY A 73 -7.35 -8.59 -15.49
CA GLY A 73 -8.08 -7.37 -15.80
C GLY A 73 -7.84 -6.27 -14.76
N ILE A 74 -7.45 -5.10 -15.24
CA ILE A 74 -7.21 -3.91 -14.41
C ILE A 74 -8.25 -2.84 -14.75
N TYR A 75 -8.87 -2.26 -13.73
CA TYR A 75 -9.74 -1.10 -13.86
C TYR A 75 -9.15 0.07 -13.08
N THR A 76 -8.99 1.23 -13.72
CA THR A 76 -8.63 2.46 -13.01
C THR A 76 -9.87 3.18 -12.52
N HIS A 77 -9.99 3.33 -11.20
CA HIS A 77 -11.06 4.08 -10.57
C HIS A 77 -10.80 5.59 -10.65
N ASP A 78 -11.85 6.39 -10.61
CA ASP A 78 -11.72 7.84 -10.48
C ASP A 78 -11.01 8.21 -9.17
N ALA A 79 -10.26 9.31 -9.19
CA ALA A 79 -9.54 9.77 -8.01
C ALA A 79 -10.50 10.10 -6.85
N ILE A 80 -10.11 9.75 -5.63
CA ILE A 80 -10.82 10.11 -4.39
C ILE A 80 -9.93 10.98 -3.50
N ALA A 81 -10.54 11.73 -2.57
CA ALA A 81 -9.82 12.58 -1.61
C ALA A 81 -8.77 13.51 -2.26
N ASP A 82 -9.15 14.13 -3.38
CA ASP A 82 -8.23 14.93 -4.19
C ASP A 82 -8.04 16.34 -3.64
N THR A 83 -6.89 16.62 -3.03
CA THR A 83 -6.59 17.94 -2.46
C THR A 83 -6.36 19.02 -3.51
N ARG A 84 -6.12 18.65 -4.78
CA ARG A 84 -6.06 19.59 -5.90
C ARG A 84 -7.44 20.18 -6.21
N GLN A 85 -8.49 19.38 -5.95
CA GLN A 85 -9.89 19.78 -6.11
C GLN A 85 -10.51 20.30 -4.81
N GLN A 86 -10.07 19.76 -3.66
CA GLN A 86 -10.57 20.09 -2.33
C GLN A 86 -9.41 20.44 -1.38
N PRO A 87 -8.82 21.64 -1.48
CA PRO A 87 -7.61 21.99 -0.71
C PRO A 87 -7.76 22.04 0.81
N GLN A 88 -9.00 22.00 1.31
CA GLN A 88 -9.33 22.04 2.74
C GLN A 88 -9.82 20.68 3.27
N LEU A 89 -9.70 19.62 2.47
CA LEU A 89 -10.08 18.27 2.88
C LEU A 89 -9.25 17.84 4.09
N SER A 90 -9.93 17.54 5.19
CA SER A 90 -9.26 17.09 6.43
C SER A 90 -8.78 15.64 6.32
N ALA A 91 -7.87 15.26 7.21
CA ALA A 91 -7.37 13.89 7.27
C ALA A 91 -8.49 12.92 7.65
N GLU A 92 -9.38 13.31 8.56
CA GLU A 92 -10.53 12.53 8.99
C GLU A 92 -11.51 12.28 7.84
N GLU A 93 -11.82 13.31 7.03
CA GLU A 93 -12.66 13.17 5.84
C GLU A 93 -12.01 12.28 4.78
N MET A 94 -10.71 12.47 4.52
CA MET A 94 -9.93 11.60 3.63
C MET A 94 -9.98 10.15 4.08
N LEU A 95 -9.77 9.88 5.37
CA LEU A 95 -9.80 8.53 5.92
C LEU A 95 -11.19 7.91 5.80
N ALA A 96 -12.25 8.69 6.03
CA ALA A 96 -13.63 8.23 5.89
C ALA A 96 -13.95 7.84 4.45
N VAL A 97 -13.65 8.70 3.47
CA VAL A 97 -13.92 8.41 2.04
C VAL A 97 -13.05 7.27 1.52
N THR A 98 -11.79 7.19 1.95
CA THR A 98 -10.88 6.10 1.60
C THR A 98 -11.39 4.77 2.13
N THR A 99 -11.72 4.71 3.43
CA THR A 99 -12.25 3.49 4.06
C THR A 99 -13.53 3.04 3.38
N ALA A 100 -14.50 3.94 3.18
CA ALA A 100 -15.78 3.61 2.54
C ALA A 100 -15.61 3.12 1.10
N THR A 101 -14.72 3.75 0.33
CA THR A 101 -14.45 3.36 -1.05
C THR A 101 -13.78 1.99 -1.13
N VAL A 102 -12.73 1.76 -0.35
CA VAL A 102 -12.01 0.49 -0.34
C VAL A 102 -12.92 -0.63 0.16
N SER A 103 -13.73 -0.42 1.20
CA SER A 103 -14.68 -1.42 1.69
C SER A 103 -15.70 -1.84 0.63
N ARG A 104 -16.20 -0.90 -0.18
CA ARG A 104 -17.09 -1.21 -1.31
C ARG A 104 -16.37 -2.00 -2.40
N LEU A 105 -15.14 -1.61 -2.75
CA LEU A 105 -14.35 -2.35 -3.74
C LEU A 105 -14.08 -3.79 -3.27
N ILE A 106 -13.73 -3.99 -2.00
CA ILE A 106 -13.55 -5.34 -1.42
C ILE A 106 -14.86 -6.13 -1.46
N ALA A 107 -16.00 -5.51 -1.14
CA ALA A 107 -17.31 -6.16 -1.20
C ALA A 107 -17.70 -6.60 -2.63
N ASP A 108 -17.18 -5.90 -3.65
CA ASP A 108 -17.31 -6.24 -5.06
C ASP A 108 -16.24 -7.24 -5.55
N ASP A 109 -15.56 -7.92 -4.61
CA ASP A 109 -14.48 -8.89 -4.85
C ASP A 109 -13.30 -8.30 -5.66
N LYS A 110 -12.99 -7.02 -5.42
CA LYS A 110 -11.88 -6.33 -6.07
C LYS A 110 -10.64 -6.33 -5.20
N PHE A 111 -9.52 -6.58 -5.85
CA PHE A 111 -8.19 -6.38 -5.31
C PHE A 111 -7.75 -4.93 -5.53
N VAL A 112 -7.61 -4.17 -4.45
CA VAL A 112 -7.34 -2.72 -4.52
C VAL A 112 -5.84 -2.44 -4.45
N LEU A 113 -5.31 -1.71 -5.44
CA LEU A 113 -4.00 -1.07 -5.40
C LEU A 113 -4.21 0.45 -5.25
N ALA A 114 -3.97 0.97 -4.05
CA ALA A 114 -4.13 2.40 -3.78
C ALA A 114 -2.86 3.15 -4.19
N VAL A 115 -2.97 4.13 -5.08
CA VAL A 115 -1.84 4.97 -5.48
C VAL A 115 -2.02 6.33 -4.82
N GLY A 116 -1.16 6.63 -3.87
CA GLY A 116 -1.32 7.77 -2.99
C GLY A 116 -0.57 9.03 -3.39
N GLY A 117 -0.91 10.12 -2.72
CA GLY A 117 0.02 11.21 -2.46
C GLY A 117 0.84 10.94 -1.20
N GLU A 118 0.33 11.33 -0.04
CA GLU A 118 1.03 11.14 1.24
C GLU A 118 0.74 9.79 1.93
N HIS A 119 1.60 9.41 2.88
CA HIS A 119 1.53 8.12 3.58
C HIS A 119 0.29 7.97 4.48
N ALA A 120 -0.34 9.08 4.90
CA ALA A 120 -1.48 9.04 5.83
C ALA A 120 -2.70 8.26 5.30
N ILE A 121 -2.87 8.19 3.96
CA ILE A 121 -4.00 7.48 3.32
C ILE A 121 -4.07 5.99 3.70
N THR A 122 -2.91 5.41 4.02
CA THR A 122 -2.75 4.01 4.39
C THR A 122 -3.69 3.59 5.51
N THR A 123 -3.91 4.46 6.50
CA THR A 123 -4.76 4.14 7.65
C THR A 123 -6.18 3.79 7.18
N GLY A 124 -6.72 4.50 6.18
CA GLY A 124 -8.06 4.23 5.65
C GLY A 124 -8.12 2.93 4.85
N VAL A 125 -7.07 2.64 4.07
CA VAL A 125 -6.95 1.39 3.31
C VAL A 125 -6.88 0.19 4.25
N VAL A 126 -5.98 0.22 5.24
CA VAL A 126 -5.81 -0.87 6.22
C VAL A 126 -7.08 -1.07 7.05
N GLN A 127 -7.73 0.02 7.47
CA GLN A 127 -8.98 -0.05 8.23
C GLN A 127 -10.10 -0.72 7.44
N ALA A 128 -10.20 -0.48 6.12
CA ALA A 128 -11.18 -1.14 5.27
C ALA A 128 -10.94 -2.67 5.18
N TYR A 129 -9.69 -3.10 4.96
CA TYR A 129 -9.36 -4.53 4.95
C TYR A 129 -9.57 -5.19 6.32
N ARG A 130 -9.23 -4.49 7.41
CA ARG A 130 -9.51 -4.97 8.77
C ARG A 130 -11.00 -5.18 9.03
N GLN A 131 -11.86 -4.34 8.46
CA GLN A 131 -13.31 -4.47 8.59
C GLN A 131 -13.88 -5.59 7.71
N ALA A 132 -13.30 -5.80 6.53
CA ALA A 132 -13.80 -6.77 5.55
C ALA A 132 -13.31 -8.20 5.81
N LEU A 133 -12.09 -8.37 6.34
CA LEU A 133 -11.47 -9.67 6.55
C LEU A 133 -11.77 -10.20 7.95
N SER A 134 -12.17 -11.47 8.04
CA SER A 134 -12.40 -12.17 9.31
C SER A 134 -11.11 -12.65 9.98
N GLU A 135 -10.07 -12.90 9.17
CA GLU A 135 -8.77 -13.40 9.62
C GLU A 135 -7.77 -12.24 9.80
N PRO A 136 -6.85 -12.32 10.78
CA PRO A 136 -5.80 -11.33 10.92
C PRO A 136 -4.85 -11.36 9.72
N PHE A 137 -4.27 -10.21 9.41
CA PHE A 137 -3.28 -10.03 8.36
C PHE A 137 -2.10 -9.20 8.84
N THR A 138 -0.97 -9.30 8.12
CA THR A 138 0.24 -8.56 8.47
C THR A 138 0.37 -7.34 7.58
N VAL A 139 0.73 -6.21 8.18
CA VAL A 139 1.07 -4.99 7.44
C VAL A 139 2.59 -4.91 7.31
N VAL A 140 3.09 -5.08 6.07
CA VAL A 140 4.51 -4.93 5.75
C VAL A 140 4.74 -3.50 5.27
N GLN A 141 5.55 -2.76 6.01
CA GLN A 141 5.89 -1.38 5.70
C GLN A 141 7.29 -1.35 5.10
N ILE A 142 7.42 -0.97 3.83
CA ILE A 142 8.71 -0.76 3.20
C ILE A 142 8.97 0.75 3.18
N ASP A 143 9.82 1.20 4.10
CA ASP A 143 10.03 2.61 4.39
C ASP A 143 11.40 2.87 4.99
N ALA A 144 11.91 4.10 4.81
CA ALA A 144 13.07 4.59 5.54
C ALA A 144 12.75 4.92 7.01
N HIS A 145 11.51 5.28 7.30
CA HIS A 145 11.05 5.82 8.58
C HIS A 145 10.14 4.83 9.32
N GLY A 146 10.14 4.91 10.65
CA GLY A 146 9.25 4.07 11.46
C GLY A 146 7.77 4.45 11.35
N ASP A 147 7.47 5.73 11.13
CA ASP A 147 6.12 6.33 11.13
C ASP A 147 5.22 5.88 12.29
N MET A 148 5.84 5.68 13.46
CA MET A 148 5.23 5.14 14.68
C MET A 148 5.00 6.21 15.75
N ARG A 149 5.05 7.51 15.40
CA ARG A 149 4.78 8.59 16.37
C ARG A 149 3.33 8.58 16.81
N PHE A 150 3.09 8.88 18.08
CA PHE A 150 1.74 9.01 18.60
C PHE A 150 0.98 10.18 17.96
N GLU A 151 1.65 11.33 17.90
CA GLU A 151 1.16 12.58 17.33
C GLU A 151 2.32 13.30 16.60
N TYR A 152 2.01 13.98 15.51
CA TYR A 152 2.95 14.88 14.85
C TYR A 152 2.22 16.13 14.36
N GLU A 153 2.78 17.30 14.66
CA GLU A 153 2.20 18.62 14.38
C GLU A 153 0.74 18.76 14.87
N GLY A 154 0.42 18.20 16.05
CA GLY A 154 -0.92 18.29 16.65
C GLY A 154 -1.96 17.34 16.06
N SER A 155 -1.56 16.40 15.18
CA SER A 155 -2.46 15.43 14.57
C SER A 155 -2.01 13.99 14.77
N HIS A 156 -2.96 13.12 15.06
CA HIS A 156 -2.81 11.66 15.05
C HIS A 156 -2.91 11.07 13.63
N HIS A 157 -3.52 11.81 12.71
CA HIS A 157 -3.75 11.41 11.32
C HIS A 157 -2.78 12.17 10.42
N ASN A 158 -1.51 11.78 10.52
CA ASN A 158 -0.38 12.40 9.86
C ASN A 158 0.50 11.30 9.23
N HIS A 159 1.23 11.62 8.16
CA HIS A 159 2.16 10.70 7.50
C HIS A 159 3.15 10.03 8.48
N ALA A 160 3.66 10.76 9.48
CA ALA A 160 4.62 10.22 10.46
C ALA A 160 3.99 9.37 11.59
N CYS A 161 2.68 9.16 11.56
CA CYS A 161 1.90 8.49 12.60
C CYS A 161 1.17 7.23 12.10
N VAL A 162 1.28 6.91 10.81
CA VAL A 162 0.42 5.89 10.19
C VAL A 162 0.61 4.50 10.81
N MET A 163 1.85 4.09 11.06
CA MET A 163 2.12 2.76 11.62
C MET A 163 1.75 2.67 13.10
N ARG A 164 1.73 3.80 13.82
CA ARG A 164 1.11 3.84 15.15
C ARG A 164 -0.37 3.48 15.09
N ARG A 165 -1.11 4.03 14.12
CA ARG A 165 -2.55 3.72 13.93
C ARG A 165 -2.75 2.25 13.58
N VAL A 166 -1.90 1.69 12.72
CA VAL A 166 -1.93 0.25 12.38
C VAL A 166 -1.70 -0.63 13.60
N LEU A 167 -0.71 -0.30 14.44
CA LEU A 167 -0.45 -1.03 15.69
C LEU A 167 -1.64 -0.95 16.67
N GLU A 168 -2.27 0.22 16.77
CA GLU A 168 -3.48 0.41 17.59
C GLU A 168 -4.69 -0.40 17.08
N MET A 169 -4.73 -0.75 15.80
CA MET A 169 -5.72 -1.68 15.24
C MET A 169 -5.49 -3.14 15.67
N GLY A 170 -4.36 -3.45 16.31
CA GLY A 170 -4.00 -4.79 16.77
C GLY A 170 -3.45 -5.68 15.66
N LEU A 171 -2.97 -5.10 14.56
CA LEU A 171 -2.43 -5.84 13.42
C LEU A 171 -0.93 -6.11 13.61
N PRO A 172 -0.45 -7.34 13.31
CA PRO A 172 0.98 -7.59 13.16
C PRO A 172 1.59 -6.65 12.12
N THR A 173 2.75 -6.07 12.43
CA THR A 173 3.48 -5.18 11.53
C THR A 173 4.92 -5.63 11.35
N LEU A 174 5.42 -5.49 10.12
CA LEU A 174 6.82 -5.73 9.79
C LEU A 174 7.38 -4.53 9.02
N PRO A 175 8.03 -3.57 9.71
CA PRO A 175 8.80 -2.53 9.08
C PRO A 175 10.10 -3.06 8.44
N VAL A 176 10.37 -2.66 7.21
CA VAL A 176 11.49 -3.10 6.37
C VAL A 176 12.17 -1.88 5.75
N GLY A 177 13.51 -1.85 5.85
CA GLY A 177 14.31 -0.73 5.33
C GLY A 177 14.45 0.45 6.30
N ILE A 178 14.04 0.26 7.56
CA ILE A 178 14.05 1.33 8.56
C ILE A 178 15.48 1.78 8.87
N ARG A 179 15.72 3.08 8.78
CA ARG A 179 16.99 3.75 9.10
C ARG A 179 16.83 5.07 9.86
N ALA A 180 15.62 5.61 9.95
CA ALA A 180 15.34 6.86 10.65
C ALA A 180 14.13 6.71 11.59
N ILE A 181 14.36 6.83 12.90
CA ILE A 181 13.32 6.80 13.92
C ILE A 181 13.62 7.82 15.01
N CYS A 182 12.59 8.31 15.69
CA CYS A 182 12.73 9.13 16.90
C CYS A 182 12.81 8.25 18.16
N ARG A 183 13.09 8.88 19.31
CA ARG A 183 13.21 8.19 20.60
C ARG A 183 11.93 7.46 20.99
N GLU A 184 10.77 8.08 20.79
CA GLU A 184 9.47 7.49 21.10
C GLU A 184 9.25 6.18 20.32
N GLU A 185 9.58 6.20 19.02
CA GLU A 185 9.47 5.04 18.15
C GLU A 185 10.44 3.93 18.57
N ALA A 186 11.68 4.27 18.93
CA ALA A 186 12.66 3.31 19.44
C ALA A 186 12.20 2.64 20.75
N GLU A 187 11.68 3.43 21.68
CA GLU A 187 11.12 2.94 22.94
C GLU A 187 9.89 2.06 22.71
N LEU A 188 9.03 2.42 21.76
CA LEU A 188 7.90 1.60 21.36
C LEU A 188 8.34 0.24 20.79
N ILE A 189 9.23 0.26 19.80
CA ILE A 189 9.74 -0.95 19.15
C ILE A 189 10.31 -1.90 20.21
N ALA A 190 11.10 -1.38 21.14
CA ALA A 190 11.65 -2.17 22.24
C ALA A 190 10.56 -2.64 23.21
N LYS A 191 9.59 -1.79 23.59
CA LYS A 191 8.54 -2.16 24.55
C LYS A 191 7.60 -3.25 24.00
N GLN A 192 7.20 -3.15 22.74
CA GLN A 192 6.28 -4.09 22.09
C GLN A 192 6.99 -5.23 21.36
N GLN A 193 8.33 -5.23 21.34
CA GLN A 193 9.14 -6.23 20.61
C GLN A 193 8.75 -6.29 19.13
N ILE A 194 8.55 -5.13 18.50
CA ILE A 194 8.17 -5.04 17.09
C ILE A 194 9.35 -5.55 16.25
N PRO A 195 9.13 -6.54 15.36
CA PRO A 195 10.17 -7.01 14.47
C PRO A 195 10.49 -5.92 13.44
N VAL A 196 11.77 -5.59 13.27
CA VAL A 196 12.21 -4.60 12.27
C VAL A 196 13.34 -5.18 11.45
N ILE A 197 13.22 -5.09 10.13
CA ILE A 197 14.33 -5.33 9.20
C ILE A 197 15.00 -3.98 8.93
N TRP A 198 16.15 -3.76 9.56
CA TRP A 198 16.88 -2.51 9.45
C TRP A 198 17.62 -2.42 8.11
N ASP A 199 17.65 -1.22 7.53
CA ASP A 199 18.41 -0.93 6.31
C ASP A 199 19.88 -1.36 6.40
N ARG A 200 20.51 -1.12 7.57
CA ARG A 200 21.91 -1.52 7.84
C ARG A 200 22.12 -3.03 7.79
N ASP A 201 21.09 -3.83 8.05
CA ASP A 201 21.19 -5.29 8.05
C ASP A 201 21.05 -5.78 6.60
N ILE A 202 20.13 -5.19 5.81
CA ILE A 202 19.99 -5.43 4.37
C ILE A 202 21.29 -5.10 3.63
N ALA A 203 21.91 -3.96 3.94
CA ALA A 203 23.16 -3.53 3.30
C ALA A 203 24.36 -4.45 3.58
N ARG A 204 24.32 -5.22 4.68
CA ARG A 204 25.38 -6.15 5.05
C ARG A 204 25.17 -7.55 4.49
N ASP A 205 23.91 -7.94 4.31
CA ASP A 205 23.52 -9.23 3.79
C ASP A 205 22.18 -9.09 3.06
N ALA A 206 22.24 -9.11 1.74
CA ALA A 206 21.06 -8.96 0.89
C ALA A 206 20.07 -10.13 1.04
N GLU A 207 20.53 -11.31 1.49
CA GLU A 207 19.65 -12.47 1.69
C GLU A 207 18.82 -12.37 2.99
N LEU A 208 19.20 -11.47 3.89
CA LEU A 208 18.58 -11.28 5.20
C LEU A 208 17.14 -10.75 5.11
N CYS A 209 16.81 -10.01 4.03
CA CYS A 209 15.44 -9.61 3.72
C CYS A 209 14.54 -10.82 3.41
N CYS A 210 15.05 -11.75 2.59
CA CYS A 210 14.33 -12.97 2.22
C CYS A 210 14.15 -13.89 3.44
N PHE A 211 15.20 -14.07 4.25
CA PHE A 211 15.20 -15.06 5.33
C PHE A 211 14.28 -14.70 6.51
N ARG A 212 14.14 -13.42 6.85
CA ARG A 212 13.24 -13.00 7.95
C ARG A 212 11.77 -12.92 7.56
N GLN A 213 11.46 -12.61 6.30
CA GLN A 213 10.09 -12.68 5.79
C GLN A 213 9.52 -14.10 5.89
N HIS A 214 10.34 -15.12 5.64
CA HIS A 214 9.92 -16.53 5.67
C HIS A 214 9.68 -17.09 7.09
N ASN A 215 10.24 -16.46 8.13
CA ASN A 215 10.13 -16.93 9.52
C ASN A 215 9.08 -16.16 10.34
N PHE A 216 8.25 -15.32 9.72
CA PHE A 216 7.20 -14.55 10.42
C PHE A 216 5.92 -15.36 10.68
N GLN A 217 5.99 -16.69 10.68
CA GLN A 217 4.85 -17.56 10.99
C GLN A 217 5.04 -18.27 12.32
N GLU A 218 4.05 -18.08 13.20
CA GLU A 218 3.43 -19.02 14.16
C GLU A 218 3.17 -18.36 15.54
N PRO A 219 1.90 -18.05 15.90
CA PRO A 219 1.36 -18.41 17.20
C PRO A 219 0.85 -19.86 17.14
N PRO A 220 0.93 -20.63 18.24
CA PRO A 220 0.77 -22.09 18.20
C PRO A 220 -0.71 -22.45 18.11
N THR A 221 -1.23 -22.75 16.93
CA THR A 221 -2.36 -23.69 16.78
C THR A 221 -2.54 -24.08 15.32
N SER A 222 -2.33 -25.37 15.04
CA SER A 222 -2.74 -26.07 13.83
C SER A 222 -4.25 -25.95 13.57
N ILE A 223 -4.67 -25.49 12.39
CA ILE A 223 -5.85 -25.96 11.63
C ILE A 223 -5.67 -25.54 10.17
N THR A 224 -5.58 -26.53 9.28
CA THR A 224 -5.64 -26.38 7.82
C THR A 224 -7.09 -26.45 7.34
N SER A 225 -7.51 -25.50 6.51
CA SER A 225 -8.70 -25.62 5.66
C SER A 225 -8.48 -24.91 4.33
N PRO A 226 -8.91 -25.49 3.19
CA PRO A 226 -8.69 -24.92 1.86
C PRO A 226 -9.78 -23.89 1.55
N GLY A 227 -9.36 -22.66 1.27
CA GLY A 227 -10.19 -21.57 0.76
C GLY A 227 -9.26 -20.48 0.25
N GLU A 228 -9.25 -20.26 -1.06
CA GLU A 228 -8.42 -19.24 -1.70
C GLU A 228 -9.01 -17.86 -1.39
N THR A 229 -8.44 -17.17 -0.40
CA THR A 229 -8.67 -15.74 -0.21
C THR A 229 -7.38 -15.02 -0.61
N LEU A 230 -7.34 -14.47 -1.82
CA LEU A 230 -6.24 -13.60 -2.26
C LEU A 230 -6.47 -12.22 -1.64
N SER A 231 -5.56 -11.75 -0.78
CA SER A 231 -5.54 -10.34 -0.41
C SER A 231 -4.10 -9.88 -0.21
N ASN A 232 -3.67 -8.92 -1.02
CA ASN A 232 -2.38 -8.24 -0.93
C ASN A 232 -2.48 -6.79 -1.44
N THR A 233 -2.83 -5.80 -0.61
CA THR A 233 -2.84 -4.39 -1.10
C THR A 233 -1.43 -3.87 -1.29
N LEU A 234 -1.11 -3.37 -2.47
CA LEU A 234 0.12 -2.63 -2.74
C LEU A 234 -0.22 -1.13 -2.79
N GLN A 235 0.36 -0.35 -1.88
CA GLN A 235 0.35 1.11 -1.96
C GLN A 235 1.72 1.58 -2.41
N ALA A 236 1.83 2.01 -3.67
CA ALA A 236 3.04 2.66 -4.18
C ALA A 236 2.91 4.18 -4.04
N SER A 237 3.79 4.79 -3.26
CA SER A 237 4.16 6.20 -3.44
C SER A 237 5.56 6.25 -4.08
N GLY A 238 5.86 7.28 -4.88
CA GLY A 238 6.95 7.32 -5.89
C GLY A 238 8.36 6.91 -5.40
N ILE A 239 9.25 6.53 -6.33
CA ILE A 239 10.54 5.85 -6.06
C ILE A 239 11.76 6.81 -6.13
N ARG A 240 11.63 8.13 -5.95
CA ARG A 240 12.80 9.07 -6.01
C ARG A 240 12.85 10.16 -4.93
N GLY A 241 13.51 9.82 -3.81
CA GLY A 241 14.46 10.67 -3.10
C GLY A 241 13.91 11.75 -2.16
N SER A 242 12.69 11.65 -1.65
CA SER A 242 12.21 12.57 -0.60
C SER A 242 11.31 11.90 0.45
N LYS A 243 11.09 12.56 1.60
CA LYS A 243 10.41 12.05 2.81
C LYS A 243 8.98 11.49 2.62
N SER A 244 8.44 11.49 1.41
CA SER A 244 7.05 11.12 1.09
C SER A 244 6.95 9.81 0.30
N GLU A 245 7.91 8.90 0.48
CA GLU A 245 8.04 7.69 -0.34
C GLU A 245 8.05 6.44 0.53
N SER A 246 6.88 5.84 0.62
CA SER A 246 6.57 4.67 1.40
C SER A 246 5.77 3.70 0.56
N LEU A 247 6.28 2.48 0.43
CA LEU A 247 5.59 1.37 -0.23
C LEU A 247 4.99 0.51 0.88
N LEU A 248 3.66 0.58 1.05
CA LEU A 248 2.99 -0.31 2.00
C LEU A 248 2.46 -1.54 1.26
N LEU A 249 2.85 -2.72 1.73
CA LEU A 249 2.27 -3.98 1.29
C LEU A 249 1.43 -4.55 2.44
N VAL A 250 0.11 -4.58 2.27
CA VAL A 250 -0.76 -5.38 3.14
C VAL A 250 -0.63 -6.82 2.65
N ALA A 251 -0.24 -7.76 3.51
CA ALA A 251 -0.13 -9.17 3.15
C ALA A 251 -1.11 -10.01 3.97
N THR A 252 -1.97 -10.80 3.31
CA THR A 252 -2.83 -11.77 4.00
C THR A 252 -2.30 -13.19 3.87
N ARG A 253 -2.48 -13.98 4.94
CA ARG A 253 -2.05 -15.37 5.22
C ARG A 253 -1.01 -16.03 4.31
N THR A 254 0.03 -16.54 4.96
CA THR A 254 0.87 -17.68 4.55
C THR A 254 1.22 -17.74 3.08
N ILE A 255 2.30 -17.08 2.70
CA ILE A 255 3.11 -17.59 1.59
C ILE A 255 3.59 -18.96 2.07
N THR A 256 2.92 -20.05 1.69
CA THR A 256 3.59 -21.34 1.62
C THR A 256 4.75 -21.10 0.68
N ALA A 257 5.96 -21.08 1.24
CA ALA A 257 7.21 -20.72 0.58
C ALA A 257 7.24 -21.22 -0.86
N THR A 258 6.85 -20.34 -1.77
CA THR A 258 7.27 -20.39 -3.15
C THR A 258 8.28 -19.25 -3.21
N PRO A 259 9.54 -19.49 -3.58
CA PRO A 259 10.61 -18.52 -3.43
C PRO A 259 10.36 -17.36 -4.39
N VAL A 260 9.65 -16.32 -3.94
CA VAL A 260 9.66 -15.01 -4.59
C VAL A 260 10.81 -14.26 -3.94
N CYS A 261 11.98 -14.35 -4.59
CA CYS A 261 13.12 -13.53 -4.25
C CYS A 261 12.81 -12.11 -4.71
N CYS A 262 12.17 -11.30 -3.86
CA CYS A 262 12.09 -9.86 -4.08
C CYS A 262 13.50 -9.27 -3.94
N LYS A 263 14.32 -9.39 -4.99
CA LYS A 263 15.55 -8.60 -5.16
C LYS A 263 15.13 -7.18 -5.52
N PHE A 264 14.70 -6.41 -4.52
CA PHE A 264 14.82 -4.96 -4.58
C PHE A 264 16.30 -4.65 -4.29
N CYS A 265 17.12 -4.61 -5.34
CA CYS A 265 18.49 -4.10 -5.33
C CYS A 265 18.65 -3.09 -6.46
#